data_AF-A0A3A6MZ92-F1
#
_entry.id   AF-A0A3A6MZ92-F1
#
_cell.length_a   1.000
_cell.length_b   1.000
_cell.length_c   1.000
_cell.angle_alpha   90.00
_cell.angle_beta   90.00
_cell.angle_gamma   90.00
#
_symmetry.space_group_name_H-M   'P 1'
#
loop_
_entity.id
_entity.type
_entity.pdbx_description
1 polymer ?
#
loop_
_entity_poly.entity_id
_entity_poly.type
_entity_poly.pdbx_seq_one_letter_code
_entity_poly.pdbx_strand_id
1 'polypeptide(L)'
;MKRFTSSIFFMLFSVLLASGWAGAVEYSYDNLNRLIRVTYSPDMQIRYAYDQAGNMTAMEIGAAISVPGPPTITEIIARPGSAVIYFAVPYDGGSPITEYTATCSASGYETVTTSGPGSPLTVRNLIVGVAYECTVTATNSIGTSYASAAVSVTVLTDYFFPWPMFLPAMTQGVQ
;
A
#
# COMPACT_ATOMS: atom_id res chain seq x y z
N MET A 1 51.17 16.45 7.48
CA MET A 1 50.85 15.72 6.23
C MET A 1 49.68 14.80 6.49
N LYS A 2 48.54 15.07 5.84
CA LYS A 2 47.52 14.10 5.41
C LYS A 2 46.61 14.86 4.44
N ARG A 3 47.00 14.87 3.17
CA ARG A 3 46.17 15.36 2.07
C ARG A 3 45.28 14.20 1.67
N PHE A 4 43.99 14.29 1.93
CA PHE A 4 43.02 13.42 1.28
C PHE A 4 42.62 14.07 -0.03
N THR A 5 43.25 13.60 -1.10
CA THR A 5 42.80 13.80 -2.48
C THR A 5 41.48 13.04 -2.64
N SER A 6 40.41 13.72 -3.07
CA SER A 6 39.34 13.03 -3.79
C SER A 6 38.89 13.93 -4.94
N SER A 7 39.52 13.68 -6.08
CA SER A 7 39.05 14.08 -7.40
C SER A 7 37.72 13.38 -7.64
N ILE A 8 36.65 14.14 -7.92
CA ILE A 8 35.71 13.82 -8.99
C ILE A 8 35.21 15.17 -9.53
N PHE A 9 35.74 15.48 -10.71
CA PHE A 9 35.30 16.49 -11.64
C PHE A 9 34.21 15.83 -12.49
N PHE A 10 32.99 16.37 -12.55
CA PHE A 10 32.06 16.07 -13.65
C PHE A 10 31.29 17.32 -14.07
N MET A 11 31.33 17.52 -15.39
CA MET A 11 30.97 18.68 -16.19
C MET A 11 29.48 19.04 -16.20
N LEU A 12 29.22 20.30 -16.58
CA LEU A 12 27.98 20.83 -17.18
C LEU A 12 27.31 19.82 -18.13
N PHE A 13 26.02 19.55 -17.93
CA PHE A 13 25.17 19.02 -19.00
C PHE A 13 23.71 19.46 -18.80
N SER A 14 23.33 20.57 -19.45
CA SER A 14 21.94 20.83 -19.75
C SER A 14 21.50 19.85 -20.83
N VAL A 15 20.71 18.84 -20.46
CA VAL A 15 20.05 17.97 -21.44
C VAL A 15 18.60 18.35 -21.53
N LEU A 16 18.26 19.03 -22.61
CA LEU A 16 16.91 18.98 -23.15
C LEU A 16 16.75 17.61 -23.81
N LEU A 17 15.94 16.71 -23.25
CA LEU A 17 15.42 15.58 -24.01
C LEU A 17 13.93 15.38 -23.79
N ALA A 18 13.26 15.30 -24.93
CA ALA A 18 11.90 14.88 -25.09
C ALA A 18 11.69 13.43 -24.60
N SER A 19 10.45 13.21 -24.14
CA SER A 19 9.75 11.92 -24.07
C SER A 19 10.43 10.76 -23.34
N GLY A 20 10.01 10.58 -22.09
CA GLY A 20 9.64 9.25 -21.61
C GLY A 20 10.42 8.73 -20.39
N TRP A 21 9.82 8.90 -19.20
CA TRP A 21 10.06 8.09 -18.00
C TRP A 21 11.50 8.09 -17.45
N ALA A 22 12.01 9.27 -17.10
CA ALA A 22 12.97 9.43 -16.02
C ALA A 22 12.71 10.81 -15.40
N GLY A 23 12.30 10.86 -14.13
CA GLY A 23 12.14 12.12 -13.41
C GLY A 23 13.44 12.90 -13.47
N ALA A 24 13.38 14.17 -13.88
CA ALA A 24 14.57 15.02 -13.90
C ALA A 24 15.08 15.17 -12.46
N VAL A 25 16.34 14.79 -12.22
CA VAL A 25 17.00 15.09 -10.95
C VAL A 25 17.50 16.52 -11.02
N GLU A 26 17.00 17.37 -10.13
CA GLU A 26 17.38 18.78 -10.08
C GLU A 26 18.46 19.00 -9.02
N TYR A 27 19.46 19.82 -9.36
CA TYR A 27 20.56 20.17 -8.47
C TYR A 27 20.53 21.67 -8.20
N SER A 28 20.67 22.06 -6.94
CA SER A 28 20.79 23.48 -6.55
C SER A 28 22.14 23.73 -5.88
N TYR A 29 22.71 24.90 -6.17
CA TYR A 29 24.02 25.31 -5.68
C TYR A 29 23.91 26.63 -4.89
N ASP A 30 24.85 26.84 -3.96
CA ASP A 30 25.04 28.15 -3.34
C ASP A 30 25.86 29.10 -4.24
N ASN A 31 26.07 30.34 -3.79
CA ASN A 31 26.83 31.36 -4.52
C ASN A 31 28.33 31.01 -4.70
N LEU A 32 28.84 29.99 -3.99
CA LEU A 32 30.20 29.46 -4.12
C LEU A 32 30.25 28.22 -5.02
N ASN A 33 29.15 27.93 -5.74
CA ASN A 33 28.99 26.78 -6.62
C ASN A 33 29.11 25.43 -5.90
N ARG A 34 28.74 25.36 -4.61
CA ARG A 34 28.71 24.12 -3.83
C ARG A 34 27.29 23.56 -3.83
N LEU A 35 27.16 22.24 -3.96
CA LEU A 35 25.87 21.55 -4.07
C LEU A 35 25.11 21.60 -2.74
N ILE A 36 23.99 22.31 -2.67
CA ILE A 36 23.16 22.43 -1.45
C ILE A 36 21.87 21.62 -1.50
N ARG A 37 21.46 21.13 -2.68
CA ARG A 37 20.27 20.29 -2.82
C ARG A 37 20.33 19.37 -4.03
N VAL A 38 19.90 18.12 -3.85
CA VAL A 38 19.54 17.18 -4.92
C VAL A 38 18.07 16.84 -4.75
N THR A 39 17.25 17.12 -5.76
CA THR A 39 15.81 16.84 -5.78
C THR A 39 15.56 15.70 -6.75
N TYR A 40 15.21 14.53 -6.22
CA TYR A 40 14.78 13.37 -7.03
C TYR A 40 13.28 13.46 -7.36
N SER A 41 12.49 13.96 -6.41
CA SER A 41 11.09 14.34 -6.55
C SER A 41 10.80 15.47 -5.54
N PRO A 42 9.65 16.18 -5.64
CA PRO A 42 9.25 17.14 -4.62
C PRO A 42 9.29 16.57 -3.19
N ASP A 43 9.06 15.27 -3.07
CA ASP A 43 8.95 14.53 -1.82
C ASP A 43 10.24 13.80 -1.40
N MET A 44 11.23 13.71 -2.29
CA MET A 44 12.52 13.07 -2.02
C MET A 44 13.65 14.01 -2.41
N GLN A 45 14.22 14.68 -1.40
CA GLN A 45 15.28 15.67 -1.57
C GLN A 45 16.43 15.37 -0.61
N ILE A 46 17.67 15.55 -1.03
CA ILE A 46 18.84 15.58 -0.13
C ILE A 46 19.32 17.02 -0.04
N ARG A 47 19.60 17.50 1.17
CA ARG A 47 20.09 18.85 1.46
C ARG A 47 21.45 18.79 2.12
N TYR A 48 22.32 19.71 1.75
CA TYR A 48 23.66 19.81 2.30
C TYR A 48 23.90 21.20 2.90
N ALA A 49 24.59 21.23 4.02
CA ALA A 49 25.11 22.48 4.61
C ALA A 49 26.64 22.43 4.65
N TYR A 50 27.26 23.59 4.46
CA TYR A 50 28.70 23.75 4.51
C TYR A 50 29.09 24.92 5.41
N ASP A 51 30.25 24.82 6.06
CA ASP A 51 30.88 25.94 6.75
C ASP A 51 31.52 26.93 5.74
N GLN A 52 32.14 27.99 6.25
CA GLN A 52 32.85 28.99 5.44
C GLN A 52 34.15 28.43 4.81
N ALA A 53 34.73 27.37 5.37
CA ALA A 53 35.94 26.73 4.85
C ALA A 53 35.65 25.70 3.74
N GLY A 54 34.38 25.37 3.48
CA GLY A 54 33.98 24.40 2.46
C GLY A 54 33.73 23.00 2.99
N ASN A 55 33.82 22.77 4.29
CA ASN A 55 33.53 21.46 4.87
C ASN A 55 32.02 21.27 5.02
N MET A 56 31.55 20.05 4.74
CA MET A 56 30.15 19.68 4.95
C MET A 56 29.86 19.58 6.45
N THR A 57 28.85 20.30 6.92
CA THR A 57 28.43 20.35 8.33
C THR A 57 27.09 19.65 8.58
N ALA A 58 26.27 19.46 7.54
CA ALA A 58 25.04 18.68 7.63
C ALA A 58 24.72 18.00 6.28
N MET A 59 24.10 16.83 6.37
CA MET A 59 23.45 16.14 5.26
C MET A 59 22.07 15.71 5.76
N GLU A 60 21.02 16.32 5.24
CA GLU A 60 19.63 16.02 5.58
C GLU A 60 18.97 15.31 4.40
N ILE A 61 18.50 14.10 4.63
CA ILE A 61 17.66 13.38 3.67
C ILE A 61 16.22 13.74 4.03
N GLY A 62 15.56 14.53 3.18
CA GLY A 62 14.10 14.67 3.23
C GLY A 62 13.50 13.28 3.07
N ALA A 63 12.75 12.83 4.08
CA ALA A 63 12.25 11.47 4.16
C ALA A 63 11.59 11.08 2.82
N ALA A 64 12.12 10.04 2.18
CA ALA A 64 11.54 9.53 0.96
C ALA A 64 10.17 8.94 1.30
N ILE A 65 9.11 9.71 1.04
CA ILE A 65 7.75 9.21 1.20
C ILE A 65 7.35 8.41 -0.03
N SER A 66 6.70 7.28 0.21
CA SER A 66 6.25 6.35 -0.83
C SER A 66 4.77 6.04 -0.66
N VAL A 67 4.18 5.34 -1.63
CA VAL A 67 2.89 4.67 -1.40
C VAL A 67 3.01 3.68 -0.22
N PRO A 68 1.90 3.33 0.45
CA PRO A 68 1.93 2.36 1.54
C PRO A 68 2.37 0.97 1.05
N GLY A 69 2.84 0.14 1.98
CA GLY A 69 2.99 -1.30 1.72
C GLY A 69 1.63 -1.99 1.47
N PRO A 70 1.61 -3.20 0.90
CA PRO A 70 0.37 -3.95 0.74
C PRO A 70 -0.21 -4.35 2.10
N PRO A 71 -1.51 -4.12 2.36
CA PRO A 71 -2.19 -4.67 3.53
C PRO A 71 -2.11 -6.20 3.57
N THR A 72 -2.28 -6.78 4.76
CA THR A 72 -2.39 -8.25 4.93
C THR A 72 -3.76 -8.59 5.46
N ILE A 73 -4.56 -9.35 4.69
CA ILE A 73 -5.84 -9.89 5.16
C ILE A 73 -5.55 -10.91 6.26
N THR A 74 -6.13 -10.71 7.44
CA THR A 74 -5.94 -11.60 8.60
C THR A 74 -7.10 -12.58 8.76
N GLU A 75 -8.31 -12.16 8.39
CA GLU A 75 -9.52 -12.97 8.49
C GLU A 75 -10.61 -12.43 7.56
N ILE A 76 -11.42 -13.33 7.01
CA ILE A 76 -12.67 -12.96 6.32
C ILE A 76 -13.82 -13.74 6.95
N ILE A 77 -14.83 -13.02 7.45
CA ILE A 77 -16.07 -13.60 7.96
C ILE A 77 -17.15 -13.46 6.90
N ALA A 78 -17.51 -14.57 6.26
CA ALA A 78 -18.61 -14.63 5.31
C ALA A 78 -19.96 -14.49 6.03
N ARG A 79 -20.88 -13.74 5.43
CA ARG A 79 -22.27 -13.56 5.86
C ARG A 79 -23.20 -13.70 4.65
N PRO A 80 -24.49 -13.96 4.85
CA PRO A 80 -25.46 -13.92 3.76
C PRO A 80 -25.40 -12.56 3.06
N GLY A 81 -25.05 -12.56 1.77
CA GLY A 81 -24.96 -11.34 0.96
C GLY A 81 -23.77 -10.42 1.24
N SER A 82 -22.82 -10.79 2.09
CA SER A 82 -21.70 -9.91 2.47
C SER A 82 -20.48 -10.64 3.01
N ALA A 83 -19.34 -9.95 3.09
CA ALA A 83 -18.13 -10.43 3.74
C ALA A 83 -17.52 -9.30 4.60
N VAL A 84 -17.14 -9.64 5.83
CA VAL A 84 -16.40 -8.73 6.73
C VAL A 84 -14.92 -9.10 6.66
N ILE A 85 -14.09 -8.16 6.21
CA ILE A 85 -12.67 -8.37 5.93
C ILE A 85 -11.85 -7.66 7.01
N TYR A 86 -11.11 -8.44 7.77
CA TYR A 86 -10.11 -7.97 8.73
C TYR A 86 -8.72 -7.99 8.09
N PHE A 87 -7.92 -6.99 8.41
CA PHE A 87 -6.59 -6.84 7.85
C PHE A 87 -5.67 -6.04 8.79
N ALA A 88 -4.37 -6.32 8.68
CA ALA A 88 -3.33 -5.56 9.36
C ALA A 88 -2.97 -4.29 8.57
N VAL A 89 -2.74 -3.20 9.31
CA VAL A 89 -2.24 -1.94 8.77
C VAL A 89 -0.81 -2.15 8.23
N PRO A 90 -0.52 -1.81 6.96
CA PRO A 90 0.84 -1.90 6.43
C PRO A 90 1.71 -0.72 6.86
N TYR A 91 3.01 -0.78 6.54
CA TYR A 91 3.88 0.41 6.60
C TYR A 91 3.29 1.52 5.73
N ASP A 92 3.25 2.74 6.26
CA ASP A 92 2.59 3.90 5.63
C ASP A 92 3.43 4.58 4.55
N GLY A 93 4.67 4.16 4.35
CA GLY A 93 5.56 4.82 3.40
C GLY A 93 6.00 6.21 3.86
N GLY A 94 5.88 6.54 5.14
CA GLY A 94 6.22 7.86 5.68
C GLY A 94 5.17 8.95 5.46
N SER A 95 4.01 8.63 4.87
CA SER A 95 2.84 9.51 4.81
C SER A 95 1.59 8.80 5.34
N PRO A 96 0.77 9.41 6.21
CA PRO A 96 -0.37 8.75 6.84
C PRO A 96 -1.33 8.12 5.82
N ILE A 97 -1.74 6.87 6.09
CA ILE A 97 -2.79 6.20 5.32
C ILE A 97 -4.13 6.85 5.63
N THR A 98 -4.88 7.19 4.58
CA THR A 98 -6.15 7.92 4.66
C THR A 98 -7.36 7.07 4.30
N GLU A 99 -7.16 6.02 3.50
CA GLU A 99 -8.23 5.15 3.01
C GLU A 99 -7.71 3.73 2.76
N TYR A 100 -8.59 2.76 2.98
CA TYR A 100 -8.45 1.39 2.52
C TYR A 100 -9.61 1.05 1.58
N THR A 101 -9.32 0.25 0.56
CA THR A 101 -10.34 -0.26 -0.38
C THR A 101 -10.28 -1.77 -0.43
N ALA A 102 -11.37 -2.40 0.00
CA ALA A 102 -11.59 -3.84 -0.16
C ALA A 102 -12.30 -4.11 -1.48
N THR A 103 -11.82 -5.10 -2.23
CA THR A 103 -12.37 -5.52 -3.51
C THR A 103 -12.58 -7.02 -3.51
N CYS A 104 -13.79 -7.48 -3.82
CA CYS A 104 -14.11 -8.90 -3.99
C CYS A 104 -14.61 -9.15 -5.41
N SER A 105 -13.95 -10.06 -6.13
CA SER A 105 -14.26 -10.38 -7.53
C SER A 105 -14.47 -11.88 -7.74
N ALA A 106 -15.39 -12.26 -8.62
CA ALA A 106 -15.64 -13.65 -9.01
C ALA A 106 -15.93 -13.72 -10.52
N SER A 107 -15.45 -14.77 -11.18
CA SER A 107 -15.64 -14.95 -12.63
C SER A 107 -17.12 -15.02 -13.00
N GLY A 108 -17.57 -14.14 -13.90
CA GLY A 108 -18.96 -14.07 -14.34
C GLY A 108 -19.89 -13.29 -13.40
N TYR A 109 -19.36 -12.67 -12.34
CA TYR A 109 -20.10 -11.82 -11.41
C TYR A 109 -19.52 -10.41 -11.38
N GLU A 110 -20.32 -9.44 -10.92
CA GLU A 110 -19.86 -8.08 -10.72
C GLU A 110 -18.80 -8.01 -9.61
N THR A 111 -17.74 -7.24 -9.86
CA THR A 111 -16.73 -6.92 -8.85
C THR A 111 -17.31 -5.93 -7.87
N VAL A 112 -17.28 -6.26 -6.58
CA VAL A 112 -17.84 -5.40 -5.54
C VAL A 112 -16.74 -4.80 -4.68
N THR A 113 -16.84 -3.50 -4.41
CA THR A 113 -15.86 -2.73 -3.65
C THR A 113 -16.48 -2.02 -2.46
N THR A 114 -15.65 -1.73 -1.45
CA THR A 114 -15.99 -0.88 -0.32
C THR A 114 -14.74 -0.20 0.18
N SER A 115 -14.86 1.08 0.52
CA SER A 115 -13.77 1.86 1.08
C SER A 115 -14.10 2.35 2.49
N GLY A 116 -13.05 2.56 3.29
CA GLY A 116 -13.18 3.08 4.64
C GLY A 116 -11.84 3.41 5.28
N PRO A 117 -11.83 4.07 6.45
CA PRO A 117 -10.62 4.58 7.06
C PRO A 117 -9.77 3.50 7.77
N GLY A 118 -10.27 2.27 7.92
CA GLY A 118 -9.57 1.23 8.65
C GLY A 118 -10.27 -0.12 8.65
N SER A 119 -9.67 -1.07 9.36
CA SER A 119 -10.19 -2.43 9.50
C SER A 119 -11.22 -2.53 10.65
N PRO A 120 -12.30 -3.32 10.50
CA PRO A 120 -12.66 -4.12 9.33
C PRO A 120 -13.45 -3.34 8.26
N LEU A 121 -13.41 -3.84 7.03
CA LEU A 121 -14.29 -3.38 5.93
C LEU A 121 -15.38 -4.42 5.65
N THR A 122 -16.61 -3.96 5.40
CA THR A 122 -17.73 -4.84 5.07
C THR A 122 -18.10 -4.68 3.60
N VAL A 123 -17.79 -5.69 2.79
CA VAL A 123 -18.21 -5.76 1.38
C VAL A 123 -19.63 -6.34 1.33
N ARG A 124 -20.57 -5.59 0.76
CA ARG A 124 -21.99 -5.96 0.67
C ARG A 124 -22.35 -6.43 -0.74
N ASN A 125 -23.61 -6.81 -0.96
CA ASN A 125 -24.16 -7.18 -2.27
C ASN A 125 -23.43 -8.35 -2.96
N LEU A 126 -22.83 -9.25 -2.17
CA LEU A 126 -22.22 -10.46 -2.70
C LEU A 126 -23.30 -11.51 -2.97
N ILE A 127 -23.14 -12.34 -4.00
CA ILE A 127 -24.10 -13.39 -4.32
C ILE A 127 -23.84 -14.62 -3.44
N VAL A 128 -24.91 -15.12 -2.80
CA VAL A 128 -24.85 -16.30 -1.92
C VAL A 128 -24.45 -17.54 -2.72
N GLY A 129 -23.54 -18.34 -2.17
CA GLY A 129 -23.02 -19.56 -2.80
C GLY A 129 -21.89 -19.32 -3.81
N VAL A 130 -21.52 -18.06 -4.09
CA VAL A 130 -20.41 -17.72 -4.98
C VAL A 130 -19.12 -17.59 -4.19
N ALA A 131 -18.03 -18.13 -4.76
CA ALA A 131 -16.67 -17.95 -4.27
C ALA A 131 -16.08 -16.66 -4.87
N TYR A 132 -15.73 -15.71 -4.00
CA TYR A 132 -15.08 -14.46 -4.36
C TYR A 132 -13.62 -14.47 -3.93
N GLU A 133 -12.75 -13.91 -4.77
CA GLU A 133 -11.38 -13.55 -4.43
C GLU A 133 -11.37 -12.12 -3.89
N CYS A 134 -11.02 -11.95 -2.61
CA CYS A 134 -11.01 -10.64 -1.96
C CYS A 134 -9.58 -10.14 -1.74
N THR A 135 -9.37 -8.84 -1.98
CA THR A 135 -8.10 -8.12 -1.80
C THR A 135 -8.34 -6.78 -1.09
N VAL A 136 -7.30 -6.22 -0.46
CA VAL A 136 -7.33 -4.89 0.15
C VAL A 136 -6.14 -4.05 -0.32
N THR A 137 -6.37 -2.79 -0.64
CA THR A 137 -5.33 -1.77 -0.89
C THR A 137 -5.39 -0.66 0.15
N ALA A 138 -4.29 0.06 0.34
CA ALA A 138 -4.19 1.24 1.21
C ALA A 138 -3.75 2.47 0.40
N THR A 139 -4.27 3.65 0.74
CA THR A 139 -3.99 4.90 0.04
C THR A 139 -3.50 5.97 1.01
N ASN A 140 -2.36 6.60 0.69
CA ASN A 140 -1.88 7.83 1.33
C ASN A 140 -1.82 8.98 0.31
N SER A 141 -1.24 10.11 0.69
CA SER A 141 -1.11 11.28 -0.20
C SER A 141 -0.25 11.04 -1.45
N ILE A 142 0.58 9.99 -1.47
CA ILE A 142 1.47 9.64 -2.59
C ILE A 142 0.75 8.73 -3.58
N GLY A 143 -0.16 7.87 -3.08
CA GLY A 143 -0.99 7.04 -3.91
C GLY A 143 -1.40 5.74 -3.23
N THR A 144 -1.85 4.80 -4.06
CA THR A 144 -2.38 3.50 -3.63
C THR A 144 -1.29 2.44 -3.65
N SER A 145 -1.28 1.59 -2.62
CA SER A 145 -0.39 0.44 -2.49
C SER A 145 -0.65 -0.63 -3.55
N TYR A 146 0.26 -1.60 -3.65
CA TYR A 146 -0.11 -2.91 -4.21
C TYR A 146 -1.25 -3.55 -3.39
N ALA A 147 -2.03 -4.40 -4.04
CA ALA A 147 -3.06 -5.18 -3.36
C ALA A 147 -2.43 -6.21 -2.43
N SER A 148 -3.17 -6.56 -1.36
CA SER A 148 -2.87 -7.73 -0.55
C SER A 148 -2.85 -9.01 -1.41
N ALA A 149 -2.30 -10.09 -0.87
CA ALA A 149 -2.59 -11.42 -1.40
C ALA A 149 -4.13 -11.63 -1.45
N ALA A 150 -4.61 -12.25 -2.52
CA ALA A 150 -6.02 -12.59 -2.67
C ALA A 150 -6.38 -13.73 -1.72
N VAL A 151 -7.55 -13.62 -1.09
CA VAL A 151 -8.11 -14.64 -0.21
C VAL A 151 -9.49 -15.02 -0.71
N SER A 152 -9.69 -16.30 -1.01
CA SER A 152 -10.97 -16.84 -1.44
C SER A 152 -11.95 -16.93 -0.27
N VAL A 153 -13.19 -16.47 -0.49
CA VAL A 153 -14.30 -16.62 0.46
C VAL A 153 -15.57 -17.04 -0.28
N THR A 154 -16.25 -18.06 0.23
CA THR A 154 -17.58 -18.46 -0.28
C THR A 154 -18.67 -17.86 0.59
N VAL A 155 -19.57 -17.09 -0.02
CA VAL A 155 -20.68 -16.45 0.69
C VAL A 155 -21.63 -17.52 1.19
N LEU A 156 -21.77 -17.63 2.51
CA LEU A 156 -22.60 -18.65 3.14
C LEU A 156 -24.09 -18.29 3.02
N THR A 157 -24.90 -19.31 2.76
CA THR A 157 -26.32 -19.30 3.08
C THR A 157 -26.48 -19.25 4.60
N ASP A 158 -27.48 -18.53 5.11
CA ASP A 158 -27.80 -18.54 6.54
C ASP A 158 -28.39 -19.90 6.93
N TYR A 159 -27.56 -20.92 7.09
CA TYR A 159 -27.96 -22.14 7.79
C TYR A 159 -27.57 -21.96 9.25
N PHE A 160 -28.37 -21.14 9.93
CA PHE A 160 -28.49 -21.15 11.37
C PHE A 160 -28.75 -22.60 11.81
N PHE A 161 -27.73 -23.28 12.36
CA PHE A 161 -27.94 -24.50 13.12
C PHE A 161 -28.24 -24.09 14.57
N PRO A 162 -29.51 -24.00 15.01
CA PRO A 162 -29.78 -23.76 16.42
C PRO A 162 -29.26 -24.96 17.21
N TRP A 163 -28.32 -24.71 18.11
CA TRP A 163 -27.95 -25.71 19.12
C TRP A 163 -29.03 -25.78 20.20
N PRO A 164 -29.35 -26.99 20.73
CA PRO A 164 -28.85 -28.30 20.34
C PRO A 164 -29.79 -28.98 19.32
N MET A 165 -29.19 -29.62 18.32
CA MET A 165 -29.85 -30.51 17.37
C MET A 165 -30.52 -31.71 18.06
N PHE A 166 -31.84 -31.85 17.93
CA PHE A 166 -32.50 -33.14 18.10
C PHE A 166 -32.39 -33.92 16.77
N LEU A 167 -31.64 -35.02 16.77
CA LEU A 167 -31.67 -36.00 15.68
C LEU A 167 -33.09 -36.60 15.62
N PRO A 168 -33.74 -36.72 14.45
CA PRO A 168 -34.87 -37.64 14.34
C PRO A 168 -34.33 -39.07 14.50
N ALA A 169 -34.82 -39.80 15.50
CA ALA A 169 -34.56 -41.21 15.62
C ALA A 169 -35.01 -41.91 14.32
N MET A 170 -34.07 -42.53 13.61
CA MET A 170 -34.43 -43.45 12.53
C MET A 170 -35.19 -44.62 13.13
N THR A 171 -36.44 -44.76 12.72
CA THR A 171 -37.25 -45.96 12.92
C THR A 171 -36.53 -47.14 12.27
N GLN A 172 -36.04 -48.10 13.07
CA GLN A 172 -35.91 -49.47 12.57
C GLN A 172 -37.23 -50.18 12.83
N GLY A 173 -37.84 -50.63 11.74
CA GLY A 173 -39.06 -51.43 11.78
C GLY A 173 -38.80 -52.91 12.08
N VAL A 174 -39.94 -53.60 12.25
CA VAL A 174 -40.17 -55.04 12.10
C VAL A 174 -39.63 -55.92 13.24
N GLN A 175 -40.53 -56.40 14.10
CA GLN A 175 -41.27 -57.67 13.96
C GLN A 175 -42.66 -57.49 14.61
#